data_AF-A0A6V7JK90-F1
#
_entry.id   AF-A0A6V7JK90-F1
#
_cell.length_a   1.000
_cell.length_b   1.000
_cell.length_c   1.000
_cell.angle_alpha   90.00
_cell.angle_beta   90.00
_cell.angle_gamma   90.00
#
_symmetry.space_group_name_H-M   'P 1'
#
loop_
_entity.id
_entity.type
_entity.pdbx_description
1 polymer ?
#
loop_
_entity_poly.entity_id
_entity_poly.type
_entity_poly.pdbx_seq_one_letter_code
_entity_poly.pdbx_strand_id
1 'polypeptide(L)'
;HFKAPPPDTMYGRGRDWNVDLIPKFLMANGLLVKLLIHTGVTRYLEFKSIEGSYVYKSGKISKVPIDHQEALSSDLMGLFEKRRFRNFLTWVQNMQEDDPKTWDGFDPFNNPMSALYSKFNLDANTQDFTGHALALH
;
A
#
# COMPACT_ATOMS: atom_id res chain seq x y z
N HIS A 1 24.89 16.16 -35.04
CA HIS A 1 24.69 17.01 -33.85
C HIS A 1 23.20 17.26 -33.66
N PHE A 2 22.63 16.79 -32.56
CA PHE A 2 21.25 17.11 -32.19
C PHE A 2 21.15 18.61 -31.92
N LYS A 3 20.25 19.32 -32.62
CA LYS A 3 20.00 20.76 -32.46
C LYS A 3 19.18 21.05 -31.19
N ALA A 4 19.61 20.51 -30.05
CA ALA A 4 18.96 20.81 -28.79
C ALA A 4 19.36 22.21 -28.32
N PRO A 5 18.42 23.06 -27.87
CA PRO A 5 18.76 24.33 -27.24
C PRO A 5 19.60 24.10 -25.97
N PRO A 6 20.44 25.07 -25.58
CA PRO A 6 21.18 24.99 -24.32
C PRO A 6 20.20 24.85 -23.13
N PRO A 7 20.57 24.11 -22.07
CA PRO A 7 19.67 23.84 -20.94
C PRO A 7 19.21 25.14 -20.27
N ASP A 8 17.90 25.27 -20.04
CA ASP A 8 17.30 26.36 -19.29
C ASP A 8 17.74 26.30 -17.81
N THR A 9 18.04 27.45 -17.21
CA THR A 9 18.41 27.58 -15.79
C THR A 9 17.24 27.38 -14.83
N MET A 10 15.99 27.37 -15.33
CA MET A 10 14.78 27.18 -14.53
C MET A 10 14.82 25.96 -13.62
N TYR A 11 15.48 24.87 -14.04
CA TYR A 11 15.52 23.59 -13.31
C TYR A 11 16.85 23.36 -12.56
N GLY A 12 17.73 24.37 -12.49
CA GLY A 12 19.02 24.24 -11.82
C GLY A 12 20.04 23.39 -12.60
N ARG A 13 20.97 22.74 -11.89
CA ARG A 13 22.06 21.99 -12.53
C ARG A 13 21.62 20.57 -12.85
N GLY A 14 21.83 20.13 -14.09
CA GLY A 14 21.45 18.77 -14.51
C GLY A 14 22.02 17.64 -13.64
N ARG A 15 23.22 17.81 -13.04
CA ARG A 15 23.84 16.80 -12.16
C ARG A 15 23.13 16.58 -10.82
N ASP A 16 22.24 17.49 -10.44
CA ASP A 16 21.46 17.38 -9.20
C ASP A 16 20.21 16.51 -9.42
N TRP A 17 19.93 16.12 -10.67
CA TRP A 17 18.76 15.33 -11.06
C TRP A 17 19.14 13.87 -11.34
N ASN A 18 18.51 12.97 -10.61
CA ASN A 18 18.51 11.54 -10.90
C ASN A 18 17.05 11.14 -11.16
N VAL A 19 16.70 10.98 -12.44
CA VAL A 19 15.33 10.66 -12.87
C VAL A 19 15.30 9.22 -13.36
N ASP A 20 14.68 8.35 -12.57
CA ASP A 20 14.52 6.96 -12.93
C ASP A 20 13.63 6.81 -14.15
N LEU A 21 14.05 6.01 -15.13
CA LEU A 21 13.22 5.65 -16.28
C LEU A 21 12.03 4.78 -15.86
N ILE A 22 12.19 3.99 -14.80
CA ILE A 22 11.18 3.08 -14.27
C ILE A 22 11.18 3.22 -12.74
N PRO A 23 10.46 4.22 -12.19
CA PRO A 23 10.38 4.38 -10.75
C PRO A 23 9.59 3.23 -10.12
N LYS A 24 10.15 2.65 -9.05
CA LYS A 24 9.55 1.58 -8.25
C LYS A 24 9.82 1.80 -6.78
N PHE A 25 8.81 1.63 -5.95
CA PHE A 25 8.99 1.62 -4.49
C PHE A 25 9.35 0.22 -3.99
N LEU A 26 10.04 0.19 -2.86
CA LEU A 26 10.36 -1.03 -2.14
C LEU A 26 9.39 -1.18 -0.97
N MET A 27 8.68 -2.31 -0.93
CA MET A 27 7.90 -2.67 0.25
C MET A 27 8.88 -3.01 1.39
N ALA A 28 8.79 -2.29 2.51
CA ALA A 28 9.77 -2.37 3.60
C ALA A 28 10.01 -3.80 4.11
N ASN A 29 8.94 -4.59 4.23
CA ASN A 29 9.01 -6.00 4.66
C ASN A 29 8.99 -7.01 3.50
N GLY A 30 9.20 -6.54 2.26
CA GLY A 30 9.19 -7.36 1.05
C GLY A 30 10.46 -8.20 0.88
N LEU A 31 10.37 -9.23 0.03
CA LEU A 31 11.46 -10.17 -0.23
C LEU A 31 12.74 -9.48 -0.74
N LEU A 32 12.60 -8.44 -1.57
CA LEU A 32 13.74 -7.72 -2.14
C LEU A 32 14.54 -6.99 -1.04
N VAL A 33 13.88 -6.32 -0.10
CA VAL A 33 14.57 -5.66 1.03
C VAL A 33 15.27 -6.70 1.90
N LYS A 34 14.61 -7.83 2.20
CA LYS A 34 15.21 -8.95 2.94
C LYS A 34 16.48 -9.48 2.25
N LEU A 35 16.46 -9.63 0.92
CA LEU A 35 17.61 -10.06 0.13
C LEU A 35 18.76 -9.04 0.20
N LEU A 36 18.48 -7.74 0.08
CA LEU A 36 19.49 -6.68 0.15
C LEU A 36 20.19 -6.66 1.51
N ILE A 37 19.43 -6.89 2.60
CA ILE A 37 19.99 -7.00 3.95
C ILE A 37 20.88 -8.24 4.05
N HIS A 38 20.38 -9.40 3.62
CA HIS A 38 21.10 -10.67 3.71
C HIS A 38 22.44 -10.66 2.96
N THR A 39 22.47 -10.00 1.80
CA THR A 39 23.68 -9.87 0.95
C THR A 39 24.62 -8.74 1.39
N GLY A 40 24.23 -7.91 2.36
CA GLY A 40 25.02 -6.78 2.84
C GLY A 40 25.05 -5.57 1.91
N VAL A 41 24.24 -5.56 0.84
CA VAL A 41 24.16 -4.46 -0.14
C VAL A 41 23.64 -3.16 0.49
N THR A 42 22.87 -3.25 1.58
CA THR A 42 22.38 -2.08 2.33
C THR A 42 23.49 -1.18 2.90
N ARG A 43 24.75 -1.63 2.92
CA ARG A 43 25.91 -0.78 3.27
C ARG A 43 26.21 0.30 2.24
N TYR A 44 25.65 0.19 1.04
CA TYR A 44 25.89 1.09 -0.10
C TYR A 44 24.65 1.84 -0.56
N LEU A 45 23.51 1.63 0.12
CA LEU A 45 22.23 2.23 -0.23
C LEU A 45 21.62 2.88 1.01
N GLU A 46 21.07 4.07 0.83
CA GLU A 46 20.26 4.72 1.83
C GLU A 46 18.80 4.68 1.40
N PHE A 47 17.91 4.37 2.35
CA PHE A 47 16.47 4.37 2.12
C PHE A 47 15.83 5.56 2.83
N LYS A 48 14.91 6.21 2.13
CA LYS A 48 14.03 7.22 2.70
C LYS A 48 12.61 6.68 2.72
N SER A 49 11.94 6.77 3.87
CA SER A 49 10.52 6.42 3.96
C SER A 49 9.70 7.35 3.07
N ILE A 50 8.73 6.79 2.36
CA ILE A 50 7.67 7.58 1.75
C ILE A 50 6.74 8.09 2.87
N GLU A 51 6.14 9.25 2.65
CA GLU A 51 5.27 9.90 3.65
C GLU A 51 3.86 9.28 3.68
N GLY A 52 3.38 8.78 2.53
CA GLY A 52 2.08 8.17 2.45
C GLY A 52 1.79 7.55 1.09
N SER A 53 0.77 6.68 1.09
CA SER A 53 0.13 6.17 -0.12
C SER A 53 -1.27 6.77 -0.23
N TYR A 54 -1.67 7.11 -1.45
CA TYR A 54 -2.92 7.81 -1.72
C TYR A 54 -3.67 7.13 -2.87
N VAL A 55 -4.99 7.17 -2.80
CA VAL A 55 -5.89 6.67 -3.85
C VAL A 55 -6.71 7.83 -4.41
N TYR A 56 -6.93 7.79 -5.73
CA TYR A 56 -7.83 8.72 -6.40
C TYR A 56 -9.24 8.13 -6.45
N LYS A 57 -10.21 8.84 -5.91
CA LYS A 57 -11.61 8.45 -5.90
C LYS A 57 -12.50 9.67 -6.12
N SER A 58 -13.37 9.59 -7.12
CA SER A 58 -14.40 10.61 -7.40
C SER A 58 -13.89 12.05 -7.43
N GLY A 59 -12.76 12.30 -8.10
CA GLY A 59 -12.19 13.65 -8.21
C GLY A 59 -11.30 14.08 -7.04
N LYS A 60 -11.14 13.24 -6.01
CA LYS A 60 -10.37 13.56 -4.81
C LYS A 60 -9.25 12.55 -4.58
N ILE A 61 -8.10 13.04 -4.12
CA ILE A 61 -7.00 12.23 -3.62
C ILE A 61 -7.15 12.10 -2.10
N SER A 62 -7.14 10.86 -1.63
CA SER A 62 -7.33 10.52 -0.21
C SER A 62 -6.23 9.57 0.25
N LYS A 63 -5.76 9.73 1.48
CA LYS A 63 -4.75 8.84 2.07
C LYS A 63 -5.34 7.45 2.25
N VAL A 64 -4.59 6.43 1.83
CA VAL A 64 -4.95 5.03 2.05
C VAL A 64 -4.71 4.71 3.53
N PRO A 65 -5.72 4.27 4.28
CA PRO A 65 -5.56 3.95 5.70
C PRO A 65 -4.72 2.69 5.87
N ILE A 66 -3.63 2.79 6.65
CA ILE A 66 -2.70 1.66 6.88
C ILE A 66 -2.91 0.94 8.22
N ASP A 67 -3.76 1.50 9.10
CA ASP A 67 -4.10 0.89 10.38
C ASP A 67 -5.56 1.18 10.79
N HIS A 68 -5.97 0.59 11.91
CA HIS A 68 -7.32 0.72 12.43
C HIS A 68 -7.66 2.13 12.93
N GLN A 69 -6.68 2.96 13.30
CA GLN A 69 -6.90 4.33 13.74
C GLN A 69 -7.15 5.24 12.53
N GLU A 70 -6.33 5.11 11.49
CA GLU A 70 -6.49 5.81 10.21
C GLU A 70 -7.78 5.41 9.48
N ALA A 71 -8.19 4.14 9.58
CA ALA A 71 -9.47 3.69 9.03
C ALA A 71 -10.66 4.50 9.59
N LEU A 72 -10.62 4.91 10.87
CA LEU A 72 -11.68 5.70 11.50
C LEU A 72 -11.66 7.17 11.05
N SER A 73 -10.51 7.72 10.70
CA SER A 73 -10.38 9.11 10.22
C SER A 73 -10.50 9.25 8.71
N SER A 74 -10.33 8.17 7.93
CA SER A 74 -10.36 8.16 6.46
C SER A 74 -11.64 8.78 5.88
N ASP A 75 -11.55 9.52 4.78
CA ASP A 75 -12.71 10.04 4.07
C ASP A 75 -13.17 9.14 2.90
N LEU A 76 -12.53 7.97 2.73
CA LEU A 76 -12.86 7.01 1.68
C LEU A 76 -14.17 6.27 1.92
N MET A 77 -14.65 6.27 3.17
CA MET A 77 -15.72 5.43 3.68
C MET A 77 -16.69 6.23 4.55
N GLY A 78 -17.97 5.84 4.53
CA GLY A 78 -18.98 6.32 5.46
C GLY A 78 -18.76 5.76 6.88
N LEU A 79 -19.40 6.37 7.89
CA LEU A 79 -19.17 6.06 9.31
C LEU A 79 -19.33 4.57 9.66
N PHE A 80 -20.36 3.91 9.12
CA PHE A 80 -20.60 2.48 9.38
C PHE A 80 -19.60 1.59 8.65
N GLU A 81 -19.21 1.95 7.44
CA GLU A 81 -18.22 1.21 6.65
C GLU A 81 -16.85 1.24 7.32
N LYS A 82 -16.45 2.38 7.89
CA LYS A 82 -15.22 2.48 8.70
C LYS A 82 -15.15 1.48 9.84
N ARG A 83 -16.28 1.25 10.52
CA ARG A 83 -16.34 0.28 11.63
C ARG A 83 -16.16 -1.15 11.12
N ARG A 84 -16.80 -1.49 9.99
CA ARG A 84 -16.64 -2.81 9.34
C ARG A 84 -15.21 -3.01 8.85
N PHE A 85 -14.65 -2.01 8.17
CA PHE A 85 -13.29 -2.04 7.66
C PHE A 85 -12.25 -2.13 8.79
N ARG A 86 -12.45 -1.43 9.91
CA ARG A 86 -11.62 -1.59 11.11
C ARG A 86 -11.62 -3.04 11.60
N ASN A 87 -12.78 -3.68 11.68
CA ASN A 87 -12.89 -5.07 12.13
C ASN A 87 -12.18 -6.03 11.16
N PHE A 88 -12.33 -5.78 9.85
CA PHE A 88 -11.58 -6.50 8.81
C PHE A 88 -10.06 -6.34 8.99
N LEU A 89 -9.54 -5.12 9.13
CA LEU A 89 -8.10 -4.89 9.36
C LEU A 89 -7.61 -5.56 10.64
N THR A 90 -8.44 -5.55 11.69
CA THR A 90 -8.11 -6.20 12.96
C THR A 90 -8.01 -7.72 12.79
N TRP A 91 -8.90 -8.31 12.00
CA TRP A 91 -8.82 -9.73 11.66
C TRP A 91 -7.56 -10.04 10.85
N VAL A 92 -7.26 -9.25 9.80
CA VAL A 92 -6.05 -9.44 8.96
C VAL A 92 -4.77 -9.34 9.81
N GLN A 93 -4.72 -8.42 10.78
CA GLN A 93 -3.56 -8.24 11.65
C GLN A 93 -3.38 -9.37 12.67
N ASN A 94 -4.47 -9.99 13.12
CA ASN A 94 -4.43 -11.01 14.19
C ASN A 94 -4.46 -12.46 13.67
N MET A 95 -4.81 -12.66 12.40
CA MET A 95 -4.84 -13.97 11.76
C MET A 95 -3.41 -14.53 11.68
N GLN A 96 -3.24 -15.77 12.13
CA GLN A 96 -2.01 -16.54 12.08
C GLN A 96 -2.24 -17.78 11.21
N GLU A 97 -1.39 -17.96 10.20
CA GLU A 97 -1.54 -19.05 9.22
C GLU A 97 -1.47 -20.45 9.88
N ASP A 98 -0.75 -20.57 10.99
CA ASP A 98 -0.52 -21.82 11.72
C ASP A 98 -1.49 -22.07 12.89
N ASP A 99 -2.36 -21.10 13.21
CA ASP A 99 -3.38 -21.25 14.25
C ASP A 99 -4.80 -21.02 13.70
N PRO A 100 -5.53 -22.09 13.32
CA PRO A 100 -6.90 -22.01 12.84
C PRO A 100 -7.90 -21.32 13.79
N LYS A 101 -7.59 -21.21 15.09
CA LYS A 101 -8.45 -20.50 16.05
C LYS A 101 -8.48 -18.99 15.76
N THR A 102 -7.41 -18.45 15.20
CA THR A 102 -7.31 -17.03 14.83
C THR A 102 -8.10 -16.68 13.57
N TRP A 103 -8.50 -17.68 12.78
CA TRP A 103 -9.20 -17.43 11.53
C TRP A 103 -10.68 -17.07 11.74
N ASP A 104 -11.18 -17.21 12.97
CA ASP A 104 -12.53 -16.81 13.36
C ASP A 104 -13.60 -17.50 12.50
N GLY A 105 -13.46 -18.82 12.33
CA GLY A 105 -14.40 -19.65 11.57
C GLY A 105 -14.41 -19.39 10.05
N PHE A 106 -13.40 -18.70 9.52
CA PHE A 106 -13.19 -18.52 8.08
C PHE A 106 -11.93 -19.27 7.65
N ASP A 107 -11.95 -20.01 6.55
CA ASP A 107 -10.74 -20.64 6.01
C ASP A 107 -10.17 -19.78 4.87
N PRO A 108 -9.06 -19.05 5.08
CA PRO A 108 -8.51 -18.14 4.08
C PRO A 108 -7.79 -18.85 2.92
N PHE A 109 -7.50 -20.14 3.05
CA PHE A 109 -6.75 -20.89 2.04
C PHE A 109 -7.67 -21.57 1.03
N ASN A 110 -8.91 -21.88 1.44
CA ASN A 110 -9.90 -22.55 0.59
C ASN A 110 -11.04 -21.64 0.12
N ASN A 111 -11.10 -20.39 0.57
CA ASN A 111 -12.14 -19.44 0.18
C ASN A 111 -11.58 -18.25 -0.60
N PRO A 112 -12.31 -17.72 -1.59
CA PRO A 112 -11.90 -16.52 -2.30
C PRO A 112 -11.97 -15.29 -1.39
N MET A 113 -11.17 -14.26 -1.71
CA MET A 113 -11.19 -12.98 -0.99
C MET A 113 -12.58 -12.32 -0.97
N SER A 114 -13.39 -12.55 -2.01
CA SER A 114 -14.78 -12.07 -2.06
C SER A 114 -15.64 -12.63 -0.93
N ALA A 115 -15.44 -13.88 -0.52
CA ALA A 115 -16.13 -14.48 0.62
C ALA A 115 -15.69 -13.83 1.94
N LEU A 116 -14.40 -13.48 2.07
CA LEU A 116 -13.91 -12.73 3.22
C LEU A 116 -14.53 -11.32 3.29
N TYR A 117 -14.62 -10.63 2.16
CA TYR A 117 -15.30 -9.34 2.10
C TYR A 117 -16.77 -9.44 2.47
N SER A 118 -17.47 -10.50 2.04
CA SER A 118 -18.84 -10.78 2.46
C SER A 118 -18.94 -11.06 3.97
N LYS A 119 -18.00 -11.79 4.57
CA LYS A 119 -17.97 -12.03 6.03
C LYS A 119 -17.94 -10.73 6.82
N PHE A 120 -17.17 -9.74 6.36
CA PHE A 120 -17.09 -8.42 7.00
C PHE A 120 -18.11 -7.41 6.47
N ASN A 121 -18.96 -7.80 5.51
CA ASN A 121 -19.96 -6.96 4.86
C ASN A 121 -19.36 -5.66 4.30
N LEU A 122 -18.19 -5.76 3.67
CA LEU A 122 -17.51 -4.62 3.05
C LEU A 122 -18.17 -4.27 1.71
N ASP A 123 -18.39 -2.99 1.45
CA ASP A 123 -18.97 -2.52 0.20
C ASP A 123 -17.99 -2.59 -0.98
N ALA A 124 -18.50 -2.57 -2.21
CA ALA A 124 -17.67 -2.70 -3.41
C ALA A 124 -16.56 -1.64 -3.49
N ASN A 125 -16.84 -0.41 -3.03
CA ASN A 125 -15.84 0.66 -3.01
C ASN A 125 -14.68 0.35 -2.04
N THR A 126 -14.99 -0.27 -0.91
CA THR A 126 -14.02 -0.62 0.12
C THR A 126 -13.19 -1.81 -0.32
N GLN A 127 -13.82 -2.78 -0.97
CA GLN A 127 -13.12 -3.89 -1.62
C GLN A 127 -12.14 -3.39 -2.70
N ASP A 128 -12.56 -2.41 -3.51
CA ASP A 128 -11.76 -1.84 -4.61
C ASP A 128 -10.47 -1.19 -4.12
N PHE A 129 -10.54 -0.22 -3.19
CA PHE A 129 -9.31 0.41 -2.69
C PHE A 129 -8.47 -0.57 -1.83
N THR A 130 -9.10 -1.56 -1.18
CA THR A 130 -8.35 -2.58 -0.43
C THR A 130 -7.54 -3.47 -1.37
N GLY A 131 -8.12 -3.92 -2.48
CA GLY A 131 -7.42 -4.68 -3.50
C GLY A 131 -6.30 -3.88 -4.14
N HIS A 132 -6.63 -2.71 -4.68
CA HIS A 132 -5.69 -1.95 -5.51
C HIS A 132 -4.65 -1.16 -4.72
N ALA A 133 -5.00 -0.60 -3.57
CA ALA A 133 -4.12 0.33 -2.84
C ALA A 133 -3.44 -0.28 -1.62
N LEU A 134 -3.97 -1.38 -1.07
CA LEU A 134 -3.34 -2.11 0.04
C LEU A 134 -2.72 -3.44 -0.43
N ALA A 135 -3.49 -4.29 -1.11
CA ALA A 135 -2.99 -5.58 -1.60
C ALA A 135 -2.14 -5.46 -2.87
N LEU A 136 -2.28 -4.34 -3.61
CA LEU A 136 -1.60 -4.08 -4.89
C LEU A 136 -1.90 -5.16 -5.94
N HIS A 137 -3.15 -5.62 -6.01
CA HIS A 137 -3.65 -6.68 -6.90
C HIS A 137 -4.84 -6.20 -7.75
#